data_AF-A0AAW7D426-F1
#
_entry.id   AF-A0AAW7D426-F1
#
_cell.length_a   1.000
_cell.length_b   1.000
_cell.length_c   1.000
_cell.angle_alpha   90.00
_cell.angle_beta   90.00
_cell.angle_gamma   90.00
#
_symmetry.space_group_name_H-M   'P 1'
#
loop_
_entity.id
_entity.type
_entity.pdbx_description
1 polymer ?
#
loop_
_entity_poly.entity_id
_entity_poly.type
_entity_poly.pdbx_seq_one_letter_code
_entity_poly.pdbx_strand_id
1 'polypeptide(L)'
;MKKLLLGLALTLSLGTFANSGEIVKDERLEQTTKKCYLLRFDAIYYSNFQAVASSKTYHEMNFYGTFDEAIVESEDFKDSFNYSPILNWTTGTGWSLPVSQPQEVSITKCFNFN
;
A
#
# COMPACT_ATOMS: atom_id res chain seq x y z
N MET A 1 -72.48 -1.50 40.34
CA MET A 1 -71.06 -1.24 40.00
C MET A 1 -71.07 -0.43 38.70
N LYS A 2 -70.84 0.89 38.72
CA LYS A 2 -69.52 1.57 38.61
C LYS A 2 -68.73 0.91 37.45
N LYS A 3 -68.45 1.54 36.30
CA LYS A 3 -68.12 2.95 36.01
C LYS A 3 -68.20 3.19 34.48
N LEU A 4 -68.84 4.30 34.09
CA LEU A 4 -68.28 5.46 33.35
C LEU A 4 -67.79 5.13 31.93
N LEU A 5 -68.52 5.55 30.89
CA LEU A 5 -68.77 6.92 30.38
C LEU A 5 -67.67 7.39 29.42
N LEU A 6 -68.14 7.64 28.19
CA LEU A 6 -67.77 8.73 27.26
C LEU A 6 -66.27 8.93 27.01
N GLY A 7 -65.78 8.71 25.79
CA GLY A 7 -66.24 9.41 24.60
C GLY A 7 -65.59 10.79 24.57
N LEU A 8 -64.50 10.93 23.80
CA LEU A 8 -64.04 12.23 23.30
C LEU A 8 -63.21 12.01 22.03
N ALA A 9 -63.63 12.67 20.96
CA ALA A 9 -62.95 12.75 19.68
C ALA A 9 -61.80 13.79 19.71
N LEU A 10 -61.07 13.85 18.59
CA LEU A 10 -60.04 14.83 18.17
C LEU A 10 -58.65 14.61 18.79
N THR A 11 -57.53 14.66 18.04
CA THR A 11 -57.19 15.51 16.88
C THR A 11 -56.23 14.80 15.91
N LEU A 12 -56.40 15.07 14.62
CA LEU A 12 -55.38 14.87 13.59
C LEU A 12 -54.24 15.87 13.81
N SER A 13 -53.01 15.40 14.01
CA SER A 13 -51.81 16.20 13.77
C SER A 13 -51.04 15.64 12.58
N LEU A 14 -51.13 16.38 11.48
CA LEU A 14 -50.28 16.25 10.29
C LEU A 14 -48.83 16.54 10.69
N GLY A 15 -48.04 15.48 10.85
CA GLY A 15 -46.57 15.56 10.87
C GLY A 15 -46.01 15.07 9.55
N THR A 16 -46.19 15.82 8.46
CA THR A 16 -45.40 15.61 7.24
C THR A 16 -44.00 16.16 7.49
N PHE A 17 -43.06 15.30 7.84
CA PHE A 17 -41.67 15.48 7.44
C PHE A 17 -41.39 14.50 6.31
N ALA A 18 -41.45 15.04 5.10
CA ALA A 18 -40.72 14.48 3.97
C ALA A 18 -39.23 14.36 4.34
N ASN A 19 -38.56 13.41 3.70
CA ASN A 19 -37.13 13.13 3.77
C ASN A 19 -36.68 12.07 4.80
N SER A 20 -37.12 10.82 4.62
CA SER A 20 -36.14 9.74 4.72
C SER A 20 -35.54 9.57 3.34
N GLY A 21 -34.73 10.55 2.93
CA GLY A 21 -33.75 10.33 1.88
C GLY A 21 -33.04 9.05 2.27
N GLU A 22 -33.21 8.04 1.43
CA GLU A 22 -32.33 6.90 1.40
C GLU A 22 -30.93 7.51 1.37
N ILE A 23 -30.25 7.49 2.51
CA ILE A 23 -28.82 7.77 2.55
C ILE A 23 -28.25 6.57 1.81
N VAL A 24 -28.19 6.70 0.49
CA VAL A 24 -27.24 5.99 -0.33
C VAL A 24 -25.95 6.19 0.44
N LYS A 25 -25.49 5.11 1.07
CA LYS A 25 -24.13 5.07 1.61
C LYS A 25 -23.29 5.35 0.40
N ASP A 26 -22.90 6.62 0.23
CA ASP A 26 -21.83 7.02 -0.64
C ASP A 26 -20.72 6.04 -0.30
N GLU A 27 -20.45 5.16 -1.27
CA GLU A 27 -19.29 4.30 -1.23
C GLU A 27 -18.14 5.25 -0.97
N ARG A 28 -17.64 5.24 0.27
CA ARG A 28 -16.39 5.91 0.59
C ARG A 28 -15.38 5.19 -0.29
N LEU A 29 -15.15 5.73 -1.48
CA LEU A 29 -13.98 5.46 -2.27
C LEU A 29 -12.84 5.63 -1.28
N GLU A 30 -12.28 4.52 -0.79
CA GLU A 30 -11.04 4.55 -0.04
C GLU A 30 -10.04 5.15 -1.01
N GLN A 31 -9.78 6.45 -0.89
CA GLN A 31 -8.74 7.12 -1.63
C GLN A 31 -7.45 6.42 -1.23
N THR A 32 -6.99 5.50 -2.08
CA THR A 32 -5.76 4.77 -1.85
C THR A 32 -4.65 5.82 -1.81
N THR A 33 -4.14 6.09 -0.61
CA THR A 33 -3.27 7.22 -0.38
C THR A 33 -1.92 6.91 -0.98
N LYS A 34 -1.56 7.60 -2.07
CA LYS A 34 -0.25 7.48 -2.70
C LYS A 34 0.79 8.28 -1.91
N LYS A 35 1.96 7.69 -1.73
CA LYS A 35 3.08 8.25 -0.99
C LYS A 35 4.39 8.04 -1.76
N CYS A 36 5.45 8.70 -1.30
CA CYS A 36 6.77 8.49 -1.85
C CYS A 36 7.48 7.40 -1.05
N TYR A 37 8.02 6.40 -1.76
CA TYR A 37 8.74 5.27 -1.19
C TYR A 37 10.16 5.23 -1.75
N LEU A 38 11.12 4.92 -0.89
CA LEU A 38 12.49 4.59 -1.25
C LEU A 38 12.59 3.07 -1.44
N LEU A 39 12.85 2.65 -2.68
CA LEU A 39 13.04 1.26 -3.08
C LEU A 39 14.54 0.97 -3.10
N ARG A 40 14.96 -0.17 -2.53
CA ARG A 40 16.38 -0.50 -2.36
C ARG A 40 16.64 -1.99 -2.48
N PHE A 41 17.78 -2.34 -3.04
CA PHE A 41 18.31 -3.69 -2.94
C PHE A 41 19.84 -3.67 -2.90
N ASP A 42 20.40 -4.66 -2.21
CA ASP A 42 21.84 -4.96 -2.26
C ASP A 42 22.07 -6.06 -3.29
N ALA A 43 23.14 -5.96 -4.07
CA ALA A 43 23.62 -7.08 -4.90
C ALA A 43 25.00 -7.52 -4.42
N ILE A 44 25.14 -8.80 -4.11
CA ILE A 44 26.38 -9.39 -3.59
C ILE A 44 26.62 -10.71 -4.31
N TYR A 45 27.80 -10.86 -4.92
CA TYR A 45 28.21 -12.12 -5.53
C TYR A 45 28.80 -13.05 -4.47
N TYR A 46 28.33 -14.29 -4.49
CA TYR A 46 28.88 -15.37 -3.69
C TYR A 46 29.65 -16.34 -4.59
N SER A 47 30.77 -16.85 -4.07
CA SER A 47 31.53 -17.93 -4.67
C SER A 47 31.76 -19.01 -3.60
N ASN A 48 31.24 -20.21 -3.82
CA ASN A 48 31.35 -21.33 -2.88
C ASN A 48 30.93 -20.94 -1.45
N PHE A 49 29.74 -20.36 -1.30
CA PHE A 49 29.14 -19.92 -0.04
C PHE A 49 29.85 -18.75 0.66
N GLN A 50 30.85 -18.14 0.03
CA GLN A 50 31.55 -16.98 0.55
C GLN A 50 31.19 -15.72 -0.24
N ALA A 51 30.81 -14.66 0.48
CA ALA A 51 30.55 -13.35 -0.13
C ALA A 51 31.87 -12.74 -0.63
N VAL A 52 31.91 -12.36 -1.91
CA VAL A 52 33.05 -11.67 -2.51
C VAL A 52 32.93 -10.20 -2.16
N ALA A 53 33.71 -9.73 -1.17
CA ALA A 53 33.54 -8.38 -0.59
C ALA A 53 33.57 -7.24 -1.63
N SER A 54 34.40 -7.35 -2.67
CA SER A 54 34.50 -6.34 -3.74
C SER A 54 33.33 -6.31 -4.72
N SER A 55 32.41 -7.28 -4.64
CA SER A 55 31.24 -7.35 -5.52
C SER A 55 30.02 -6.62 -4.99
N LYS A 56 30.04 -6.15 -3.73
CA LYS A 56 28.87 -5.52 -3.12
C LYS A 56 28.53 -4.21 -3.82
N THR A 57 27.33 -4.13 -4.36
CA THR A 57 26.75 -2.91 -4.93
C THR A 57 25.40 -2.63 -4.29
N TYR A 58 25.08 -1.35 -4.12
CA TYR A 58 23.83 -0.89 -3.54
C TYR A 58 23.08 -0.05 -4.57
N HIS A 59 21.77 -0.29 -4.68
CA HIS A 59 20.90 0.41 -5.63
C HIS A 59 19.70 0.99 -4.90
N GLU A 60 19.31 2.20 -5.30
CA GLU A 60 18.14 2.88 -4.77
C GLU A 60 17.42 3.71 -5.82
N MET A 61 16.09 3.80 -5.69
CA MET A 61 15.26 4.74 -6.44
C MET A 61 14.08 5.20 -5.59
N ASN A 62 13.52 6.37 -5.91
CA ASN A 62 12.27 6.83 -5.33
C ASN A 62 11.10 6.48 -6.24
N PHE A 63 9.99 6.05 -5.67
CA PHE A 63 8.76 5.68 -6.37
C PHE A 63 7.54 6.32 -5.70
N TYR A 64 6.64 6.88 -6.51
CA TYR A 64 5.40 7.48 -6.02
C TYR A 64 4.20 6.60 -6.37
N GLY A 65 3.59 5.99 -5.36
CA GLY A 65 2.50 5.04 -5.54
C GLY A 65 1.91 4.60 -4.21
N THR A 66 1.14 3.52 -4.25
CA THR A 66 0.68 2.82 -3.04
C THR A 66 1.77 1.89 -2.50
N PHE A 67 1.61 1.38 -1.28
CA PHE A 67 2.59 0.44 -0.70
C PHE A 67 2.67 -0.86 -1.49
N ASP A 68 1.54 -1.41 -1.95
CA ASP A 68 1.50 -2.64 -2.74
C ASP A 68 2.15 -2.45 -4.12
N GLU A 69 1.89 -1.30 -4.77
CA GLU A 69 2.60 -0.91 -6.00
C GLU A 69 4.11 -0.82 -5.76
N ALA A 70 4.54 -0.25 -4.63
CA ALA A 70 5.96 -0.13 -4.30
C ALA A 70 6.65 -1.48 -4.06
N ILE A 71 5.93 -2.49 -3.55
CA ILE A 71 6.45 -3.87 -3.43
C ILE A 71 6.72 -4.46 -4.81
N VAL A 72 5.74 -4.36 -5.71
CA VAL A 72 5.88 -4.86 -7.10
C VAL A 72 7.02 -4.14 -7.81
N GLU A 73 7.03 -2.81 -7.75
CA GLU A 73 8.06 -1.99 -8.40
C GLU A 73 9.46 -2.29 -7.84
N SER A 74 9.60 -2.67 -6.56
CA SER A 74 10.91 -3.02 -5.99
C SER A 74 11.51 -4.28 -6.62
N GLU A 75 10.66 -5.25 -6.98
CA GLU A 75 11.09 -6.46 -7.69
C GLU A 75 11.45 -6.14 -9.16
N ASP A 76 10.62 -5.34 -9.83
CA ASP A 76 10.87 -4.90 -11.21
C ASP A 76 12.15 -4.05 -11.31
N PHE A 77 12.37 -3.16 -10.34
CA PHE A 77 13.58 -2.36 -10.22
C PHE A 77 14.83 -3.25 -10.11
N LYS A 78 14.79 -4.28 -9.25
CA LYS A 78 15.88 -5.26 -9.11
C LYS A 78 16.13 -5.99 -10.42
N ASP A 79 15.09 -6.43 -11.11
CA ASP A 79 15.21 -7.17 -12.37
C ASP A 79 15.79 -6.32 -13.53
N SER A 80 15.72 -4.98 -13.45
CA SER A 80 16.30 -4.07 -14.44
C SER A 80 17.84 -4.11 -14.56
N PHE A 81 18.56 -4.68 -13.56
CA PHE A 81 20.02 -4.67 -13.51
C PHE A 81 20.71 -5.91 -14.14
N ASN A 82 19.97 -6.87 -14.69
CA ASN A 82 20.50 -8.02 -15.43
C ASN A 82 21.62 -8.82 -14.71
N TYR A 83 21.50 -9.05 -13.40
CA TYR A 83 22.43 -9.88 -12.65
C TYR A 83 22.31 -11.36 -13.02
N SER A 84 23.41 -11.98 -13.46
CA SER A 84 23.45 -13.39 -13.82
C SER A 84 24.83 -14.00 -13.55
N PRO A 85 24.92 -15.26 -13.09
CA PRO A 85 23.81 -16.11 -12.64
C PRO A 85 23.27 -15.67 -11.27
N ILE A 86 21.99 -15.92 -10.99
CA ILE A 86 21.42 -15.78 -9.64
C ILE A 86 21.98 -16.88 -8.73
N LEU A 87 22.14 -16.56 -7.44
CA LEU A 87 22.69 -17.45 -6.44
C LEU A 87 21.99 -18.82 -6.44
N ASN A 88 22.74 -19.85 -6.80
CA ASN A 88 22.32 -21.22 -6.63
C ASN A 88 22.75 -21.71 -5.25
N TRP A 89 21.79 -22.01 -4.38
CA TRP A 89 22.03 -22.46 -3.01
C TRP A 89 22.68 -23.85 -2.92
N THR A 90 22.63 -24.67 -3.97
CA THR A 90 23.31 -25.97 -4.01
C THR A 90 24.82 -25.82 -4.18
N THR A 91 25.26 -24.82 -4.96
CA THR A 91 26.69 -24.57 -5.23
C THR A 91 27.24 -23.41 -4.40
N GLY A 92 26.37 -22.59 -3.81
CA GLY A 92 26.75 -21.38 -3.08
C GLY A 92 27.36 -20.30 -3.98
N THR A 93 27.05 -20.32 -5.27
CA THR A 93 27.67 -19.44 -6.28
C THR A 93 26.61 -18.69 -7.09
N GLY A 94 26.82 -17.39 -7.27
CA GLY A 94 25.94 -16.49 -8.01
C GLY A 94 25.58 -15.22 -7.23
N TRP A 95 24.73 -14.38 -7.82
CA TRP A 95 24.28 -13.12 -7.25
C TRP A 95 23.11 -13.30 -6.28
N SER A 96 23.29 -12.84 -5.05
CA SER A 96 22.21 -12.65 -4.08
C SER A 96 21.71 -11.22 -4.18
N LEU A 97 20.40 -11.06 -4.36
CA LEU A 97 19.74 -9.76 -4.62
C LEU A 97 18.60 -9.50 -3.62
N PRO A 98 18.88 -9.41 -2.30
CA PRO A 98 17.83 -9.13 -1.32
C PRO A 98 17.22 -7.75 -1.53
N VAL A 99 15.93 -7.74 -1.85
CA VAL A 99 15.11 -6.53 -1.92
C VAL A 99 14.72 -6.11 -0.50
N SER A 100 14.92 -4.83 -0.18
CA SER A 100 14.45 -4.24 1.08
C SER A 100 12.98 -3.87 0.97
N GLN A 101 12.25 -3.90 2.10
CA GLN A 101 10.88 -3.38 2.11
C GLN A 101 10.85 -1.90 1.70
N PRO A 102 9.84 -1.47 0.92
CA PRO A 102 9.66 -0.07 0.57
C PRO A 102 9.59 0.80 1.83
N GLN A 103 10.42 1.84 1.89
CA GLN A 103 10.43 2.77 3.02
C GLN A 103 9.72 4.06 2.64
N GLU A 104 8.67 4.44 3.36
CA GLU A 104 8.04 5.75 3.18
C GLU A 104 9.04 6.88 3.47
N VAL A 105 9.11 7.86 2.57
CA VAL A 105 9.98 9.04 2.68
C VAL A 105 9.19 10.32 2.37
N SER A 106 9.82 11.46 2.62
CA SER A 106 9.22 12.76 2.27
C SER A 106 8.80 12.80 0.81
N ILE A 107 7.58 13.30 0.54
CA ILE A 107 7.03 13.44 -0.81
C ILE A 107 7.95 14.23 -1.75
N THR A 108 8.73 15.18 -1.21
CA THR A 108 9.72 15.95 -1.97
C THR A 108 10.79 15.08 -2.62
N LYS A 109 11.10 13.89 -2.10
CA LYS A 109 12.09 12.99 -2.71
C LYS A 109 11.65 12.43 -4.07
N CYS A 110 10.35 12.32 -4.32
CA CYS A 110 9.81 11.85 -5.60
C CYS A 110 9.61 12.97 -6.62
N PHE A 111 9.53 14.23 -6.19
CA PHE A 111 9.20 15.37 -7.04
C PHE A 111 10.23 16.51 -7.03
N ASN A 112 11.37 16.31 -6.38
CA ASN A 112 12.49 17.24 -6.50
C ASN A 112 13.10 17.08 -7.89
N PHE A 113 12.62 17.91 -8.82
CA PHE A 113 13.29 18.19 -10.07
C PHE A 113 14.53 19.04 -9.76
N ASN A 114 15.72 18.43 -9.80
CA ASN A 114 16.97 19.18 -9.93
C ASN A 114 17.25 19.40 -11.42
#